data_AF-A0A2U3PHV4-F1
#
_entry.id   AF-A0A2U3PHV4-F1
#
_cell.length_a   1.000
_cell.length_b   1.000
_cell.length_c   1.000
_cell.angle_alpha   90.00
_cell.angle_beta   90.00
_cell.angle_gamma   90.00
#
_symmetry.space_group_name_H-M   'P 1'
#
loop_
_entity.id
_entity.type
_entity.pdbx_description
1 polymer ?
#
loop_
_entity_poly.entity_id
_entity_poly.type
_entity_poly.pdbx_seq_one_letter_code
_entity_poly.pdbx_strand_id
1 'polypeptide(L)'
;MITAGLIFAALAALLHVYIFVMESLTWTSPRTRAAFGTTPEEAETTRLLAFNQGFYNLFLAIVSAIGIAEIGTGRTAVGAALVFAGVGSMAAAAVVLLLSAPDKARAAITQGTFPLIAVVLLILGLVS
;
A
#
# COMPACT_ATOMS: atom_id res chain seq x y z
N MET A 1 -8.87 -15.25 13.04
CA MET A 1 -8.85 -13.91 12.39
C MET A 1 -7.73 -13.75 11.37
N ILE A 2 -6.67 -14.57 11.43
CA ILE A 2 -5.54 -14.57 10.49
C ILE A 2 -6.00 -14.57 9.03
N THR A 3 -6.83 -15.53 8.59
CA THR A 3 -7.28 -15.63 7.18
C THR A 3 -7.94 -14.35 6.69
N ALA A 4 -8.81 -13.72 7.49
CA ALA A 4 -9.43 -12.45 7.14
C ALA A 4 -8.37 -11.33 7.04
N GLY A 5 -7.42 -11.27 7.96
CA GLY A 5 -6.29 -10.35 7.89
C GLY A 5 -5.45 -10.52 6.61
N LEU A 6 -5.20 -11.77 6.18
CA LEU A 6 -4.49 -12.05 4.93
C LEU A 6 -5.27 -11.64 3.68
N ILE A 7 -6.59 -11.78 3.69
CA ILE A 7 -7.44 -11.30 2.58
C ILE A 7 -7.30 -9.78 2.44
N PHE A 8 -7.39 -9.03 3.55
CA PHE A 8 -7.19 -7.58 3.51
C PHE A 8 -5.75 -7.19 3.16
N ALA A 9 -4.75 -7.95 3.60
CA ALA A 9 -3.36 -7.75 3.20
C ALA A 9 -3.16 -7.95 1.69
N ALA A 10 -3.81 -8.95 1.09
CA ALA A 10 -3.80 -9.17 -0.35
C ALA A 10 -4.48 -8.02 -1.11
N LEU A 11 -5.64 -7.55 -0.64
CA LEU A 11 -6.32 -6.40 -1.21
C LEU A 11 -5.47 -5.12 -1.12
N ALA A 12 -4.79 -4.91 0.01
CA ALA A 12 -3.84 -3.81 0.16
C ALA A 12 -2.67 -3.91 -0.84
N ALA A 13 -2.06 -5.09 -0.97
CA ALA A 13 -0.98 -5.31 -1.93
C ALA A 13 -1.43 -5.05 -3.38
N LEU A 14 -2.61 -5.55 -3.78
CA LEU A 14 -3.17 -5.31 -5.11
C LEU A 14 -3.43 -3.82 -5.37
N LEU A 15 -3.96 -3.10 -4.38
CA LEU A 15 -4.14 -1.65 -4.47
C LEU A 15 -2.80 -0.93 -4.68
N HIS A 16 -1.74 -1.35 -3.99
CA HIS A 16 -0.42 -0.73 -4.14
C HIS A 16 0.26 -1.09 -5.46
N VAL A 17 -0.01 -2.27 -6.04
CA VAL A 17 0.36 -2.58 -7.43
C VAL A 17 -0.37 -1.64 -8.40
N TYR A 18 -1.65 -1.36 -8.17
CA TYR A 18 -2.38 -0.37 -8.98
C TYR A 18 -1.81 1.05 -8.84
N ILE A 19 -1.43 1.46 -7.63
CA ILE A 19 -0.74 2.73 -7.38
C ILE A 19 0.61 2.77 -8.09
N PHE A 20 1.40 1.69 -8.04
CA PHE A 20 2.64 1.56 -8.82
C PHE A 20 2.41 1.80 -10.32
N VAL A 21 1.38 1.20 -10.92
CA VAL A 21 1.08 1.42 -12.34
C VAL A 21 0.81 2.91 -12.60
N MET A 22 0.04 3.55 -11.73
CA MET A 22 -0.22 4.98 -11.86
C MET A 22 1.05 5.83 -11.72
N GLU A 23 1.88 5.57 -10.72
CA GLU A 23 3.05 6.39 -10.39
C GLU A 23 4.25 6.15 -11.31
N SER A 24 4.47 4.91 -11.76
CA SER A 24 5.64 4.55 -12.57
C SER A 24 5.36 4.42 -14.06
N LEU A 25 4.15 4.02 -14.46
CA LEU A 25 3.86 3.73 -15.87
C LEU A 25 2.96 4.79 -16.52
N THR A 26 1.98 5.32 -15.78
CA THR A 26 0.97 6.22 -16.36
C THR A 26 0.93 7.60 -15.70
N TRP A 27 1.99 8.02 -15.01
CA TRP A 27 2.03 9.25 -14.20
C TRP A 27 1.54 10.50 -14.94
N THR A 28 2.02 10.68 -16.17
CA THR A 28 1.70 11.84 -16.99
C THR A 28 0.41 11.68 -17.79
N SER A 29 -0.35 10.59 -17.62
CA SER A 29 -1.63 10.38 -18.30
C SER A 29 -2.74 11.26 -17.71
N PRO A 30 -3.75 11.69 -18.51
CA PRO A 30 -4.86 12.49 -18.00
C PRO A 30 -5.61 11.85 -16.83
N ARG A 31 -5.77 10.52 -16.86
CA ARG A 31 -6.45 9.76 -15.81
C ARG A 31 -5.69 9.80 -14.49
N THR A 32 -4.38 9.56 -14.52
CA THR A 32 -3.55 9.61 -13.30
C THR A 32 -3.50 11.02 -12.75
N ARG A 33 -3.29 12.03 -13.60
CA ARG A 33 -3.33 13.43 -13.16
C ARG A 33 -4.63 13.80 -12.46
N ALA A 34 -5.78 13.38 -12.99
CA ALA A 34 -7.07 13.61 -12.34
C ALA A 34 -7.19 12.90 -10.97
N ALA A 35 -6.59 11.72 -10.82
CA ALA A 35 -6.58 10.99 -9.54
C ALA A 35 -5.66 11.64 -8.49
N PHE A 36 -4.53 12.20 -8.91
CA PHE A 36 -3.53 12.83 -8.03
C PHE A 36 -3.70 14.35 -7.89
N GLY A 37 -4.58 14.96 -8.67
CA GLY A 37 -4.86 16.40 -8.66
C GLY A 37 -3.72 17.25 -9.22
N THR A 38 -2.93 16.72 -10.17
CA THR A 38 -1.76 17.43 -10.74
C THR A 38 -2.06 18.06 -12.09
N THR A 39 -1.42 19.20 -12.35
CA THR A 39 -1.39 19.82 -13.69
C THR A 39 -0.44 19.04 -14.62
N PRO A 40 -0.54 19.21 -15.95
CA PRO A 40 0.41 18.59 -16.89
C PRO A 40 1.88 18.95 -16.60
N GLU A 41 2.16 20.20 -16.24
CA GLU A 41 3.51 20.68 -15.93
C GLU A 41 4.06 20.08 -14.63
N GLU A 42 3.26 20.05 -13.57
CA GLU A 42 3.61 19.36 -12.32
C GLU A 42 3.87 17.88 -12.54
N ALA A 43 3.06 17.20 -13.35
CA ALA A 43 3.24 15.79 -13.64
C ALA A 43 4.55 15.51 -14.40
N GLU A 44 4.91 16.34 -15.38
CA GLU A 44 6.18 16.18 -16.09
C GLU A 44 7.39 16.47 -15.19
N THR A 45 7.34 17.55 -14.40
CA THR A 45 8.43 17.95 -13.50
C THR A 45 8.67 16.95 -12.35
N THR A 46 7.62 16.25 -11.90
CA THR A 46 7.71 15.26 -10.81
C THR A 46 7.81 13.81 -11.29
N ARG A 47 7.89 13.57 -12.61
CA ARG A 47 7.83 12.23 -13.20
C ARG A 47 8.84 11.25 -12.62
N LEU A 48 10.08 11.68 -12.43
CA LEU A 48 11.13 10.80 -11.89
C LEU A 48 10.90 10.47 -10.40
N LEU A 49 10.37 11.43 -9.64
CA LEU A 49 10.02 11.22 -8.23
C LEU A 49 8.88 10.21 -8.10
N ALA A 50 7.81 10.40 -8.88
CA ALA A 50 6.68 9.47 -8.92
C ALA A 50 7.12 8.08 -9.38
N PHE A 51 8.00 8.00 -10.39
CA PHE A 51 8.53 6.73 -10.86
C PHE A 51 9.15 5.91 -9.74
N ASN A 52 10.02 6.52 -8.93
CA ASN A 52 10.66 5.83 -7.82
C ASN A 52 9.66 5.50 -6.70
N GLN A 53 8.71 6.40 -6.42
CA GLN A 53 7.64 6.16 -5.44
C GLN A 53 6.79 4.94 -5.77
N GLY A 54 6.45 4.77 -7.06
CA GLY A 54 5.73 3.59 -7.51
C GLY A 54 6.51 2.30 -7.25
N PHE A 55 7.83 2.28 -7.44
CA PHE A 55 8.64 1.09 -7.13
C PHE A 55 8.70 0.79 -5.63
N TYR A 56 8.75 1.80 -4.75
CA TYR A 56 8.60 1.57 -3.31
C TYR A 56 7.25 0.91 -3.00
N ASN A 57 6.16 1.40 -3.60
CA ASN A 57 4.83 0.80 -3.45
C ASN A 57 4.78 -0.65 -3.95
N LEU A 58 5.42 -0.94 -5.09
CA LEU A 58 5.53 -2.29 -5.64
C LEU A 58 6.30 -3.22 -4.70
N PHE A 59 7.42 -2.78 -4.14
CA PHE A 59 8.22 -3.62 -3.23
C PHE A 59 7.49 -3.90 -1.91
N LEU A 60 6.73 -2.94 -1.37
CA LEU A 60 5.85 -3.19 -0.22
C LEU A 60 4.78 -4.23 -0.54
N ALA A 61 4.20 -4.18 -1.74
CA ALA A 61 3.24 -5.19 -2.19
C ALA A 61 3.87 -6.59 -2.33
N ILE A 62 5.09 -6.67 -2.90
CA ILE A 62 5.83 -7.94 -3.04
C ILE A 62 6.16 -8.54 -1.66
N VAL A 63 6.71 -7.75 -0.74
CA VAL A 63 7.03 -8.20 0.62
C VAL A 63 5.78 -8.71 1.33
N SER A 64 4.65 -8.01 1.16
CA SER A 64 3.35 -8.44 1.72
C SER A 64 2.89 -9.77 1.14
N ALA A 65 3.00 -9.95 -0.18
CA ALA A 65 2.62 -11.19 -0.87
C ALA A 65 3.48 -12.39 -0.43
N ILE A 66 4.80 -12.19 -0.28
CA ILE A 66 5.71 -13.21 0.26
C ILE A 66 5.29 -13.56 1.70
N GLY A 67 4.99 -12.57 2.53
CA GLY A 67 4.53 -12.81 3.90
C GLY A 67 3.24 -13.64 3.97
N ILE A 68 2.27 -13.35 3.09
CA ILE A 68 1.04 -14.14 2.96
C ILE A 68 1.35 -15.59 2.58
N ALA A 69 2.22 -15.82 1.59
CA ALA A 69 2.62 -17.16 1.16
C ALA A 69 3.30 -17.93 2.30
N GLU A 70 4.20 -17.29 3.04
CA GLU A 70 4.92 -17.88 4.17
C GLU A 70 3.95 -18.35 5.28
N ILE A 71 2.93 -17.54 5.62
CA ILE A 71 1.87 -17.98 6.55
C ILE A 71 1.12 -19.20 5.99
N GLY A 72 0.79 -19.20 4.70
CA GLY A 72 0.14 -20.34 4.03
C GLY A 72 0.95 -21.65 4.06
N THR A 73 2.27 -21.55 4.17
CA THR A 73 3.18 -22.71 4.32
C THR A 73 3.49 -23.10 5.76
N GLY A 74 2.83 -22.46 6.74
CA GLY A 74 3.02 -22.75 8.17
C GLY A 74 4.17 -22.00 8.83
N ARG A 75 4.90 -21.13 8.12
CA ARG A 75 6.00 -20.30 8.65
C ARG A 75 5.46 -18.98 9.20
N THR A 76 4.54 -19.09 10.17
CA THR A 76 3.71 -17.97 10.65
C THR A 76 4.51 -16.78 11.16
N ALA A 77 5.59 -16.98 11.92
CA ALA A 77 6.38 -15.87 12.47
C ALA A 77 7.05 -15.03 11.36
N VAL A 78 7.69 -15.69 10.40
CA VAL A 78 8.33 -15.03 9.24
C VAL A 78 7.27 -14.32 8.40
N GLY A 79 6.19 -15.03 8.08
CA GLY A 79 5.17 -14.46 7.22
C GLY A 79 4.42 -13.28 7.87
N ALA A 80 4.14 -13.35 9.18
CA ALA A 80 3.55 -12.23 9.91
C ALA A 80 4.49 -11.02 9.94
N ALA A 81 5.79 -11.22 10.21
CA ALA A 81 6.77 -10.15 10.19
C ALA A 81 6.83 -9.44 8.83
N LEU A 82 6.81 -10.20 7.72
CA LEU A 82 6.80 -9.66 6.36
C LEU A 82 5.49 -8.94 6.03
N VAL A 83 4.33 -9.48 6.41
CA VAL A 83 3.03 -8.79 6.22
C VAL A 83 3.00 -7.49 7.01
N PHE A 84 3.46 -7.46 8.27
CA PHE A 84 3.54 -6.22 9.04
C PHE A 84 4.55 -5.23 8.46
N ALA A 85 5.70 -5.69 7.96
CA ALA A 85 6.67 -4.82 7.32
C ALA A 85 6.11 -4.17 6.05
N GLY A 86 5.41 -4.93 5.20
CA GLY A 86 4.80 -4.40 3.98
C GLY A 86 3.55 -3.58 4.27
N VAL A 87 2.50 -4.24 4.75
CA VAL A 87 1.17 -3.66 4.97
C VAL A 87 1.16 -2.65 6.12
N GLY A 88 1.93 -2.90 7.19
CA GLY A 88 2.07 -1.92 8.28
C GLY A 88 2.72 -0.61 7.81
N SER A 89 3.72 -0.69 6.93
CA SER A 89 4.31 0.51 6.32
C SER A 89 3.32 1.28 5.45
N MET A 90 2.47 0.57 4.68
CA MET A 90 1.38 1.20 3.92
C MET A 90 0.40 1.96 4.83
N ALA A 91 -0.01 1.33 5.94
CA ALA A 91 -0.88 1.96 6.93
C ALA A 91 -0.22 3.20 7.57
N ALA A 92 1.05 3.08 7.97
CA ALA A 92 1.80 4.19 8.56
C ALA A 92 1.99 5.36 7.57
N ALA A 93 2.32 5.07 6.31
CA ALA A 93 2.44 6.09 5.26
C ALA A 93 1.11 6.81 5.00
N ALA A 94 -0.02 6.09 5.05
CA ALA A 94 -1.34 6.69 4.94
C ALA A 94 -1.63 7.66 6.10
N VAL A 95 -1.23 7.32 7.32
CA VAL A 95 -1.33 8.23 8.48
C VAL A 95 -0.46 9.46 8.28
N VAL A 96 0.79 9.29 7.85
CA VAL A 96 1.69 10.42 7.55
C VAL A 96 1.06 11.34 6.50
N LEU A 97 0.51 10.80 5.41
CA LEU A 97 -0.17 11.60 4.38
C LEU A 97 -1.39 12.34 4.93
N LEU A 98 -2.25 11.67 5.71
CA LEU A 98 -3.44 12.28 6.29
C LEU A 98 -3.10 13.46 7.21
N LEU A 99 -2.00 13.35 7.97
CA LEU A 99 -1.55 14.38 8.90
C LEU A 99 -0.80 15.52 8.19
N SER A 100 0.01 15.22 7.18
CA SER A 100 0.86 16.20 6.48
C SER A 100 0.16 16.94 5.34
N ALA A 101 -0.86 16.33 4.73
CA ALA A 101 -1.63 16.91 3.63
C ALA A 101 -3.14 16.59 3.81
N PRO A 102 -3.86 17.29 4.71
CA PRO A 102 -5.27 17.04 4.98
C PRO A 102 -6.19 17.20 3.76
N ASP A 103 -5.81 18.05 2.81
CA ASP A 103 -6.47 18.19 1.51
C ASP A 103 -6.44 16.90 0.67
N LYS A 104 -5.50 15.99 0.97
CA LYS A 104 -5.37 14.66 0.36
C LYS A 104 -5.97 13.55 1.21
N ALA A 105 -6.83 13.87 2.19
CA ALA A 105 -7.45 12.88 3.09
C ALA A 105 -8.13 11.73 2.35
N ARG A 106 -8.82 11.98 1.23
CA ARG A 106 -9.45 10.93 0.42
C ARG A 106 -8.43 9.90 -0.09
N ALA A 107 -7.27 10.37 -0.57
CA ALA A 107 -6.21 9.49 -1.05
C ALA A 107 -5.59 8.69 0.10
N ALA A 108 -5.33 9.34 1.24
CA ALA A 108 -4.84 8.70 2.46
C ALA A 108 -5.79 7.58 2.95
N ILE A 109 -7.09 7.87 3.03
CA ILE A 109 -8.11 6.88 3.44
C ILE A 109 -8.16 5.72 2.44
N THR A 110 -8.15 6.00 1.14
CA THR A 110 -8.24 4.97 0.10
C THR A 110 -7.07 3.99 0.19
N GLN A 111 -5.84 4.48 0.34
CA GLN A 111 -4.66 3.61 0.41
C GLN A 111 -4.49 2.96 1.79
N GLY A 112 -4.95 3.59 2.88
CA GLY A 112 -4.73 3.13 4.26
C GLY A 112 -5.79 2.18 4.84
N THR A 113 -7.00 2.13 4.27
CA THR A 113 -8.12 1.37 4.86
C THR A 113 -7.85 -0.14 4.89
N PHE A 114 -7.52 -0.75 3.74
CA PHE A 114 -7.21 -2.19 3.71
C PHE A 114 -5.98 -2.53 4.55
N PRO A 115 -4.88 -1.76 4.49
CA PRO A 115 -3.75 -1.99 5.38
C PRO A 115 -4.09 -1.98 6.87
N LEU A 116 -4.85 -0.99 7.34
CA LEU A 116 -5.23 -0.88 8.74
C LEU A 116 -6.05 -2.10 9.19
N ILE A 117 -7.06 -2.49 8.40
CA ILE A 117 -7.89 -3.65 8.70
C ILE A 117 -7.03 -4.93 8.75
N ALA A 118 -6.14 -5.10 7.78
CA ALA A 118 -5.24 -6.26 7.74
C ALA A 118 -4.36 -6.35 8.99
N VAL A 119 -3.74 -5.24 9.41
CA VAL A 119 -2.90 -5.20 10.62
C VAL A 119 -3.70 -5.56 11.85
N VAL A 120 -4.88 -4.96 12.06
CA VAL A 120 -5.71 -5.22 13.23
C VAL A 120 -6.16 -6.69 13.28
N LEU A 121 -6.67 -7.22 12.17
CA LEU A 121 -7.15 -8.61 12.12
C LEU A 121 -6.03 -9.63 12.27
N LEU A 122 -4.84 -9.34 11.72
CA LEU A 122 -3.69 -10.21 11.86
C LEU A 122 -3.17 -10.21 13.31
N ILE A 123 -3.06 -9.04 13.95
CA ILE A 123 -2.70 -8.95 15.38
C ILE A 123 -3.67 -9.77 16.22
N LEU A 124 -4.97 -9.52 16.09
CA LEU A 124 -6.01 -10.23 16.85
C LEU A 124 -5.97 -11.74 16.59
N GLY A 125 -5.67 -12.14 15.35
CA GLY A 125 -5.53 -13.55 14.98
C GLY A 125 -4.27 -14.24 15.51
N LEU A 126 -3.20 -13.51 15.81
CA LEU A 126 -1.95 -14.06 16.34
C LEU A 126 -1.93 -14.13 17.87
N VAL A 127 -2.75 -13.32 18.55
CA VAL A 127 -2.85 -13.27 20.02
C VAL A 127 -4.04 -14.05 20.58
N SER A 128 -4.87 -14.65 19.73
CA SER A 128 -5.97 -15.55 20.10
C SER A 128 -5.57 -17.01 19.92
#